data_AF-V9I7E3-F1
#
_entry.id   AF-V9I7E3-F1
#
_cell.length_a   1.000
_cell.length_b   1.000
_cell.length_c   1.000
_cell.angle_alpha   90.00
_cell.angle_beta   90.00
_cell.angle_gamma   90.00
#
_symmetry.space_group_name_H-M   'P 1'
#
loop_
_entity.id
_entity.type
_entity.pdbx_description
1 polymer ?
#
loop_
_entity_poly.entity_id
_entity_poly.type
_entity_poly.pdbx_seq_one_letter_code
_entity_poly.pdbx_strand_id
1 'polypeptide(L)'
;MFIFASYGVQLYGGRLARCNDPTILKREDCVGVFMRRVFVTKMKLQPGENESYPSILVPRVWANPKRFNFDNIGDALMALFEVLSFKGWLDVRDVLIKALGPVHAIYIHIYIFLGCMIGLTLFVGVVIANYSENKGTALLTVDQRRWCDLKKRLKIAQPLHLPPRPDGKKFRAFIYDITQNIYFKRFIAVMVLINSSLLCVSWRIEEEHTEALATVSTILTLIFLVEVIMKNIAFTPRGYWQSRRNRYDLLVTVVGVIWIVIHCTMKNDLSYVIGFMVVILRFFTITGKHTTLKMLMLTVGVSVCKSFFIIFGMFLLVFFYALAGTIIFGTVKYGEGIGRRANFESPVTGVAMLFRIVTGEDWNKIMHDCMIQPPYCTPAANYWETDCGNFHASLIYFCTFYVIITYIVLNLLVAIIMENFSLFYSNEEDALLSYADIRNFQNTWNVVDNHQKGFIPVKRFVYEVYFTIIKR
;
A
#
# COMPACT_ATOMS: atom_id res chain seq x y z
N MET A 1 -26.88 12.41 -0.73
CA MET A 1 -26.59 13.29 0.42
C MET A 1 -27.77 14.16 0.79
N PHE A 2 -28.25 15.07 -0.07
CA PHE A 2 -29.31 16.03 0.27
C PHE A 2 -30.57 15.42 0.89
N ILE A 3 -31.10 14.34 0.32
CA ILE A 3 -32.28 13.61 0.85
C ILE A 3 -32.04 13.15 2.30
N PHE A 4 -30.89 12.51 2.55
CA PHE A 4 -30.51 12.04 3.88
C PHE A 4 -30.27 13.22 4.83
N ALA A 5 -29.65 14.31 4.37
CA ALA A 5 -29.43 15.50 5.18
C ALA A 5 -30.76 16.13 5.62
N SER A 6 -31.72 16.28 4.71
CA SER A 6 -33.06 16.80 5.01
C SER A 6 -33.79 15.92 6.03
N TYR A 7 -33.75 14.60 5.84
CA TYR A 7 -34.33 13.64 6.77
C TYR A 7 -33.63 13.68 8.14
N GLY A 8 -32.31 13.78 8.15
CA GLY A 8 -31.48 13.89 9.35
C GLY A 8 -31.79 15.16 10.14
N VAL A 9 -31.97 16.30 9.48
CA VAL A 9 -32.35 17.56 10.16
C VAL A 9 -33.72 17.44 10.81
N GLN A 10 -34.70 16.90 10.10
CA GLN A 10 -36.06 16.76 10.63
C GLN A 10 -36.14 15.81 11.84
N LEU A 11 -35.33 14.75 11.87
CA LEU A 11 -35.35 13.76 12.95
C LEU A 11 -34.40 14.06 14.10
N TYR A 12 -33.23 14.62 13.80
CA TYR A 12 -32.11 14.72 14.75
C TYR A 12 -31.77 16.17 15.13
N GLY A 13 -32.33 17.16 14.43
CA GLY A 13 -32.10 18.57 14.71
C GLY A 13 -32.43 18.92 16.17
N GLY A 14 -31.44 19.44 16.88
CA GLY A 14 -31.52 19.82 18.29
C GLY A 14 -31.54 18.66 19.30
N ARG A 15 -31.50 17.40 18.84
CA ARG A 15 -31.66 16.21 19.71
C ARG A 15 -30.37 15.46 20.00
N LEU A 16 -29.24 15.90 19.44
CA LEU A 16 -27.94 15.25 19.65
C LEU A 16 -27.15 15.82 20.82
N ALA A 17 -27.55 16.98 21.33
CA ALA A 17 -26.93 17.59 22.49
C ALA A 17 -27.18 16.74 23.74
N ARG A 18 -26.14 16.56 24.54
CA ARG A 18 -26.20 15.82 25.81
C ARG A 18 -25.24 16.41 26.83
N CYS A 19 -25.44 16.07 28.10
CA CYS A 19 -24.46 16.39 29.13
C CYS A 19 -23.14 15.65 28.87
N ASN A 20 -22.02 16.32 29.07
CA ASN A 20 -20.69 15.71 29.02
C ASN A 20 -20.44 14.73 30.17
N ASP A 21 -21.19 14.84 31.27
CA ASP A 21 -21.22 13.88 32.37
C ASP A 21 -22.18 12.71 32.06
N PRO A 22 -21.69 11.45 31.92
CA PRO A 22 -22.53 10.33 31.54
C PRO A 22 -23.56 9.91 32.60
N THR A 23 -23.44 10.37 33.85
CA THR A 23 -24.42 10.05 34.91
C THR A 23 -25.67 10.94 34.83
N ILE A 24 -25.58 12.08 34.15
CA ILE A 24 -26.67 13.05 34.04
C ILE A 24 -27.40 12.88 32.71
N LEU A 25 -28.71 12.62 32.80
CA LEU A 25 -29.57 12.39 31.63
C LEU A 25 -30.41 13.61 31.24
N LYS A 26 -30.87 14.40 32.22
CA LYS A 26 -31.71 15.58 31.98
C LYS A 26 -30.87 16.84 31.83
N ARG A 27 -31.36 17.78 31.00
CA ARG A 27 -30.69 19.06 30.78
C ARG A 27 -30.68 19.95 32.02
N GLU A 28 -31.75 19.93 32.81
CA GLU A 28 -31.92 20.71 34.04
C GLU A 28 -30.86 20.36 35.09
N ASP A 29 -30.47 19.08 35.16
CA ASP A 29 -29.49 18.56 36.11
C ASP A 29 -28.03 18.75 35.63
N CYS A 30 -27.82 19.22 34.39
CA CYS A 30 -26.49 19.39 33.79
C CYS A 30 -25.83 20.71 34.23
N VAL A 31 -25.70 20.89 35.54
CA VAL A 31 -25.11 22.07 36.19
C VAL A 31 -24.00 21.67 37.17
N GLY A 32 -23.08 22.59 37.45
CA GLY A 32 -21.94 22.37 38.34
C GLY A 32 -20.73 21.76 37.65
N VAL A 33 -19.92 21.02 38.40
CA VAL A 33 -18.64 20.44 37.95
C VAL A 33 -18.60 18.94 38.21
N PHE A 34 -17.81 18.21 37.43
CA PHE A 34 -17.59 16.78 37.62
C PHE A 34 -16.15 16.39 37.26
N MET A 35 -15.69 15.26 37.80
CA MET A 35 -14.38 14.69 37.47
C MET A 35 -14.46 13.95 36.14
N ARG A 36 -13.85 14.52 35.09
CA ARG A 36 -13.77 13.89 33.77
C ARG A 36 -12.47 13.12 33.64
N ARG A 37 -12.58 11.83 33.29
CA ARG A 37 -11.42 10.98 32.98
C ARG A 37 -10.69 11.51 31.75
N VAL A 38 -9.37 11.61 31.85
CA VAL A 38 -8.49 12.05 30.77
C VAL A 38 -7.96 10.80 30.05
N PHE A 39 -8.06 10.80 28.72
CA PHE A 39 -7.52 9.72 27.92
C PHE A 39 -5.99 9.85 27.81
N VAL A 40 -5.26 9.03 28.56
CA VAL A 40 -3.78 8.94 28.46
C VAL A 40 -3.39 8.17 27.21
N THR A 41 -4.09 7.07 26.92
CA THR A 41 -3.85 6.20 25.78
C THR A 41 -5.17 5.81 25.13
N LYS A 42 -5.19 5.66 23.80
CA LYS A 42 -6.34 5.07 23.09
C LYS A 42 -6.49 3.57 23.36
N MET A 43 -5.45 2.91 23.88
CA MET A 43 -5.50 1.51 24.30
C MET A 43 -6.33 1.38 25.58
N LYS A 44 -7.16 0.32 25.65
CA LYS A 44 -7.98 0.02 26.83
C LYS A 44 -7.11 -0.63 27.91
N LEU A 45 -6.40 0.19 28.67
CA LEU A 45 -5.69 -0.25 29.88
C LEU A 45 -6.67 -0.27 31.06
N GLN A 46 -6.65 -1.36 31.81
CA GLN A 46 -7.29 -1.43 33.12
C GLN A 46 -6.33 -0.79 34.14
N PRO A 47 -6.85 -0.02 35.12
CA PRO A 47 -6.00 0.51 36.17
C PRO A 47 -5.55 -0.63 37.09
N GLY A 48 -4.42 -0.46 37.78
CA GLY A 48 -4.01 -1.36 38.85
C GLY A 48 -5.00 -1.38 40.01
N GLU A 49 -4.90 -2.37 40.91
CA GLU A 49 -5.87 -2.61 41.99
C GLU A 49 -6.14 -1.40 42.89
N ASN A 50 -5.17 -0.48 43.05
CA ASN A 50 -5.29 0.74 43.87
C ASN A 50 -5.17 2.04 43.07
N GLU A 51 -5.28 1.98 41.74
CA GLU A 51 -5.16 3.16 40.90
C GLU A 51 -6.51 3.56 40.30
N SER A 52 -6.77 4.87 40.25
CA SER A 52 -7.90 5.42 39.51
C SER A 52 -7.40 6.05 38.22
N TYR A 53 -8.22 6.03 37.17
CA TYR A 53 -7.91 6.77 35.95
C TYR A 53 -7.64 8.25 36.25
N PRO A 54 -6.62 8.87 35.63
CA PRO A 54 -6.37 10.28 35.81
C PRO A 54 -7.60 11.06 35.37
N SER A 55 -8.04 11.98 36.22
CA SER A 55 -9.24 12.76 36.01
C SER A 55 -8.99 14.22 36.37
N ILE A 56 -9.73 15.11 35.72
CA ILE A 56 -9.65 16.56 35.93
C ILE A 56 -11.05 17.10 36.14
N LEU A 57 -11.16 18.09 37.02
CA LEU A 57 -12.43 18.76 37.31
C LEU A 57 -12.80 19.66 36.13
N VAL A 58 -13.98 19.43 35.54
CA VAL A 58 -14.49 20.22 34.40
C VAL A 58 -15.95 20.61 34.64
N PRO A 59 -16.42 21.73 34.06
CA PRO A 59 -17.82 22.11 34.14
C PRO A 59 -18.70 21.10 33.39
N ARG A 60 -19.90 20.87 33.93
CA ARG A 60 -20.97 20.17 33.20
C ARG A 60 -21.49 21.10 32.11
N VAL A 61 -21.54 20.58 30.88
CA VAL A 61 -21.98 21.35 29.71
C VAL A 61 -22.90 20.47 28.87
N TRP A 62 -24.07 21.01 28.54
CA TRP A 62 -24.99 20.42 27.58
C TRP A 62 -24.62 20.88 26.17
N ALA A 63 -23.95 20.02 25.41
CA ALA A 63 -23.42 20.37 24.10
C ALA A 63 -23.61 19.27 23.07
N ASN A 64 -23.66 19.67 21.81
CA ASN A 64 -23.59 18.77 20.67
C ASN A 64 -22.21 18.07 20.58
N PRO A 65 -22.13 16.93 19.87
CA PRO A 65 -20.85 16.37 19.48
C PRO A 65 -20.00 17.42 18.73
N LYS A 66 -18.72 17.54 19.08
CA LYS A 66 -17.84 18.59 18.53
C LYS A 66 -17.71 18.53 17.00
N ARG A 67 -17.76 17.33 16.40
CA ARG A 67 -17.44 17.12 14.98
C ARG A 67 -18.64 17.15 14.04
N PHE A 68 -19.84 16.87 14.55
CA PHE A 68 -21.02 16.81 13.68
C PHE A 68 -22.29 17.10 14.48
N ASN A 69 -23.24 17.71 13.79
CA ASN A 69 -24.59 17.88 14.26
C ASN A 69 -25.54 17.82 13.04
N PHE A 70 -26.84 17.77 13.31
CA PHE A 70 -27.87 17.76 12.28
C PHE A 70 -28.85 18.92 12.51
N ASP A 71 -28.37 20.02 13.10
CA ASP A 71 -29.25 21.15 13.46
C ASP A 71 -29.64 21.95 12.22
N ASN A 72 -28.69 22.10 11.28
CA ASN A 72 -28.90 22.75 9.99
C ASN A 72 -28.62 21.81 8.83
N ILE A 73 -29.17 22.14 7.65
CA ILE A 73 -28.94 21.36 6.44
C ILE A 73 -27.45 21.33 6.03
N GLY A 74 -26.72 22.41 6.25
CA GLY A 74 -25.28 22.50 5.97
C GLY A 74 -24.45 21.56 6.83
N ASP A 75 -24.69 21.58 8.15
CA ASP A 75 -24.00 20.70 9.11
C ASP A 75 -24.33 19.23 8.85
N ALA A 76 -25.58 18.92 8.53
CA ALA A 76 -26.01 17.57 8.16
C ALA A 76 -25.36 17.10 6.85
N LEU A 77 -25.27 17.96 5.83
CA LEU A 77 -24.56 17.66 4.58
C LEU A 77 -23.08 17.40 4.84
N MET A 78 -22.45 18.20 5.70
CA MET A 78 -21.04 18.06 6.04
C MET A 78 -20.77 16.75 6.80
N ALA A 79 -21.59 16.44 7.82
CA ALA A 79 -21.53 15.19 8.55
C ALA A 79 -21.67 13.96 7.62
N LEU A 80 -22.59 14.03 6.66
CA LEU A 80 -22.79 12.96 5.68
C LEU A 80 -21.67 12.88 4.65
N PHE A 81 -21.03 13.99 4.31
CA PHE A 81 -19.83 14.01 3.47
C PHE A 81 -18.65 13.34 4.16
N GLU A 82 -18.44 13.61 5.46
CA GLU A 82 -17.45 12.89 6.26
C GLU A 82 -17.74 11.39 6.32
N VAL A 83 -19.00 11.01 6.56
CA VAL A 83 -19.41 9.59 6.57
C VAL A 83 -19.19 8.92 5.22
N LEU A 84 -19.38 9.66 4.11
CA LEU A 84 -19.12 9.12 2.76
C LEU A 84 -17.68 8.62 2.61
N SER A 85 -16.73 9.25 3.30
CA SER A 85 -15.32 8.84 3.28
C SER A 85 -15.02 7.55 4.06
N PHE A 86 -16.03 6.91 4.67
CA PHE A 86 -15.89 5.78 5.60
C PHE A 86 -15.04 6.10 6.86
N LYS A 87 -14.87 7.37 7.20
CA LYS A 87 -14.16 7.81 8.41
C LYS A 87 -15.09 8.48 9.40
N GLY A 88 -14.86 8.25 10.69
CA GLY A 88 -15.70 8.78 11.77
C GLY A 88 -17.15 8.29 11.81
N TRP A 89 -17.61 7.46 10.87
CA TRP A 89 -19.01 7.06 10.78
C TRP A 89 -19.50 6.23 11.98
N LEU A 90 -18.59 5.47 12.60
CA LEU A 90 -18.89 4.72 13.83
C LEU A 90 -19.24 5.66 14.98
N ASP A 91 -18.54 6.80 15.08
CA ASP A 91 -18.86 7.83 16.09
C ASP A 91 -20.25 8.41 15.84
N VAL A 92 -20.62 8.67 14.57
CA VAL A 92 -21.96 9.12 14.18
C VAL A 92 -23.02 8.09 14.57
N ARG A 93 -22.80 6.81 14.22
CA ARG A 93 -23.68 5.70 14.57
C ARG A 93 -23.88 5.60 16.09
N ASP A 94 -22.79 5.56 16.85
CA ASP A 94 -22.83 5.31 18.29
C ASP A 94 -23.45 6.49 19.04
N VAL A 95 -23.23 7.72 18.57
CA VAL A 95 -23.92 8.90 19.10
C VAL A 95 -25.42 8.83 18.82
N LEU A 96 -25.85 8.46 17.61
CA LEU A 96 -27.27 8.31 17.28
C LEU A 96 -27.93 7.25 18.16
N ILE A 97 -27.29 6.09 18.33
CA ILE A 97 -27.78 5.00 19.19
C ILE A 97 -27.92 5.49 20.63
N LYS A 98 -26.90 6.19 21.15
CA LYS A 98 -26.89 6.61 22.55
C LYS A 98 -27.85 7.79 22.83
N ALA A 99 -28.10 8.66 21.86
CA ALA A 99 -28.97 9.81 22.03
C ALA A 99 -30.46 9.48 21.83
N LEU A 100 -30.78 8.63 20.85
CA LEU A 100 -32.17 8.43 20.40
C LEU A 100 -32.61 6.96 20.40
N GLY A 101 -31.68 6.02 20.59
CA GLY A 101 -31.95 4.58 20.61
C GLY A 101 -31.47 3.83 19.37
N PRO A 102 -31.47 2.49 19.42
CA PRO A 102 -30.80 1.64 18.43
C PRO A 102 -31.41 1.68 17.03
N VAL A 103 -32.71 1.99 16.90
CA VAL A 103 -33.42 2.05 15.61
C VAL A 103 -32.79 3.09 14.67
N HIS A 104 -32.28 4.19 15.22
CA HIS A 104 -31.65 5.26 14.44
C HIS A 104 -30.31 4.87 13.82
N ALA A 105 -29.72 3.74 14.22
CA ALA A 105 -28.58 3.17 13.52
C ALA A 105 -28.95 2.77 12.08
N ILE A 106 -30.20 2.39 11.80
CA ILE A 106 -30.63 1.97 10.46
C ILE A 106 -30.40 3.10 9.44
N TYR A 107 -30.66 4.35 9.83
CA TYR A 107 -30.44 5.52 8.98
C TYR A 107 -29.00 5.60 8.45
N ILE A 108 -28.00 5.46 9.32
CA ILE A 108 -26.60 5.58 8.92
C ILE A 108 -26.12 4.36 8.12
N HIS A 109 -26.60 3.15 8.45
CA HIS A 109 -26.25 1.94 7.70
C HIS A 109 -26.81 1.96 6.27
N ILE A 110 -28.06 2.42 6.08
CA ILE A 110 -28.64 2.59 4.74
C ILE A 110 -27.84 3.64 3.96
N TYR A 111 -27.49 4.76 4.60
CA TYR A 111 -26.68 5.79 3.95
C TYR A 111 -25.32 5.26 3.50
N ILE A 112 -24.64 4.47 4.32
CA ILE A 112 -23.35 3.86 3.97
C ILE A 112 -23.48 2.87 2.82
N PHE A 113 -24.54 2.05 2.83
CA PHE A 113 -24.80 1.11 1.75
C PHE A 113 -25.03 1.85 0.42
N LEU A 114 -25.94 2.83 0.39
CA LEU A 114 -26.25 3.56 -0.84
C LEU A 114 -25.13 4.52 -1.26
N GLY A 115 -24.60 5.31 -0.33
CA GLY A 115 -23.61 6.34 -0.62
C GLY A 115 -22.22 5.76 -0.88
N CYS A 116 -21.74 4.89 0.01
CA CYS A 116 -20.37 4.46 -0.05
C CYS A 116 -20.18 3.19 -0.90
N MET A 117 -21.04 2.18 -0.75
CA MET A 117 -20.89 0.93 -1.52
C MET A 117 -21.36 1.08 -2.98
N ILE A 118 -22.43 1.86 -3.23
CA ILE A 118 -22.94 2.08 -4.59
C ILE A 118 -22.43 3.41 -5.16
N GLY A 119 -22.58 4.52 -4.43
CA GLY A 119 -22.22 5.85 -4.95
C GLY A 119 -20.74 6.00 -5.30
N LEU A 120 -19.82 5.65 -4.38
CA LEU A 120 -18.38 5.75 -4.66
C LEU A 120 -17.92 4.76 -5.73
N THR A 121 -18.52 3.57 -5.81
CA THR A 121 -18.16 2.57 -6.83
C THR A 121 -18.62 2.97 -8.22
N LEU A 122 -19.77 3.65 -8.35
CA LEU A 122 -20.19 4.28 -9.60
C LEU A 122 -19.16 5.32 -10.07
N PHE A 123 -18.64 6.13 -9.16
CA PHE A 123 -17.60 7.11 -9.49
C PHE A 123 -16.33 6.43 -10.02
N VAL A 124 -15.86 5.38 -9.34
CA VAL A 124 -14.71 4.57 -9.78
C VAL A 124 -14.98 3.99 -11.18
N GLY A 125 -16.18 3.47 -11.41
CA GLY A 125 -16.61 2.90 -12.70
C GLY A 125 -16.56 3.91 -13.85
N VAL A 126 -17.06 5.13 -13.63
CA VAL A 126 -17.02 6.21 -14.64
C VAL A 126 -15.58 6.60 -14.98
N VAL A 127 -14.70 6.74 -13.99
CA VAL A 127 -13.29 7.07 -14.22
C VAL A 127 -12.59 5.98 -15.03
N ILE A 128 -12.82 4.70 -14.71
CA ILE A 128 -12.25 3.57 -15.45
C ILE A 128 -12.79 3.51 -16.89
N ALA A 129 -14.09 3.73 -17.08
CA ALA A 129 -14.72 3.75 -18.41
C ALA A 129 -14.12 4.85 -19.29
N ASN A 130 -14.03 6.07 -18.77
CA ASN A 130 -13.43 7.22 -19.47
C ASN A 130 -11.92 6.98 -19.75
N TYR A 131 -11.19 6.37 -18.81
CA TYR A 131 -9.80 5.97 -19.03
C TYR A 131 -9.67 4.97 -20.21
N SER A 132 -10.54 3.96 -20.27
CA SER A 132 -10.57 2.98 -21.35
C SER A 132 -11.00 3.59 -22.70
N GLU A 133 -11.88 4.59 -22.67
CA GLU A 133 -12.33 5.32 -23.86
C GLU A 133 -11.20 6.17 -24.45
N ASN A 134 -10.53 6.99 -23.63
CA ASN A 134 -9.39 7.81 -24.07
C ASN A 134 -8.23 6.98 -24.63
N LYS A 135 -8.12 5.72 -24.19
CA LYS A 135 -7.12 4.79 -24.70
C LYS A 135 -7.51 4.14 -26.05
N GLY A 136 -8.79 4.19 -26.41
CA GLY A 136 -9.33 3.51 -27.60
C GLY A 136 -9.57 2.01 -27.41
N THR A 137 -9.63 1.51 -26.17
CA THR A 137 -9.92 0.10 -25.88
C THR A 137 -11.37 -0.18 -25.49
N ALA A 138 -12.18 0.87 -25.36
CA ALA A 138 -13.59 0.76 -24.96
C ALA A 138 -14.47 0.05 -26.02
N LEU A 139 -14.24 0.31 -27.31
CA LEU A 139 -15.03 -0.26 -28.42
C LEU A 139 -14.59 -1.68 -28.83
N LEU A 140 -13.47 -2.18 -28.29
CA LEU A 140 -12.96 -3.51 -28.62
C LEU A 140 -13.74 -4.59 -27.89
N THR A 141 -14.03 -5.70 -28.59
CA THR A 141 -14.55 -6.89 -27.93
C THR A 141 -13.54 -7.46 -26.94
N VAL A 142 -14.01 -8.28 -25.99
CA VAL A 142 -13.12 -8.93 -25.00
C VAL A 142 -12.01 -9.73 -25.70
N ASP A 143 -12.33 -10.43 -26.79
CA ASP A 143 -11.36 -11.21 -27.56
C ASP A 143 -10.36 -10.34 -28.32
N GLN A 144 -10.81 -9.23 -28.91
CA GLN A 144 -9.91 -8.26 -29.55
C GLN A 144 -8.94 -7.64 -28.54
N ARG A 145 -9.43 -7.33 -27.33
CA ARG A 145 -8.58 -6.82 -26.23
C ARG A 145 -7.56 -7.87 -25.79
N ARG A 146 -7.99 -9.12 -25.60
CA ARG A 146 -7.11 -10.26 -25.30
C ARG A 146 -6.03 -10.45 -26.37
N TRP A 147 -6.40 -10.34 -27.65
CA TRP A 147 -5.46 -10.39 -28.78
C TRP A 147 -4.44 -9.25 -28.76
N CYS A 148 -4.89 -8.01 -28.52
CA CYS A 148 -3.99 -6.86 -28.40
C CYS A 148 -3.00 -7.03 -27.24
N ASP A 149 -3.44 -7.56 -26.10
CA ASP A 149 -2.58 -7.82 -24.95
C ASP A 149 -1.58 -8.95 -25.24
N LEU A 150 -2.01 -10.03 -25.89
CA LEU A 150 -1.11 -11.09 -26.37
C LEU A 150 -0.03 -10.52 -27.31
N LYS A 151 -0.41 -9.69 -28.29
CA LYS A 151 0.53 -9.07 -29.23
C LYS A 151 1.57 -8.22 -28.49
N LYS A 152 1.17 -7.46 -27.48
CA LYS A 152 2.09 -6.68 -26.64
C LYS A 152 3.03 -7.58 -25.83
N ARG A 153 2.53 -8.68 -25.24
CA ARG A 153 3.34 -9.66 -24.51
C ARG A 153 4.39 -10.30 -25.41
N LEU A 154 4.00 -10.75 -26.61
CA LEU A 154 4.90 -11.34 -27.59
C LEU A 154 5.98 -10.36 -28.06
N LYS A 155 5.65 -9.08 -28.20
CA LYS A 155 6.64 -8.04 -28.52
C LYS A 155 7.72 -7.86 -27.43
N ILE A 156 7.37 -8.14 -26.18
CA ILE A 156 8.28 -8.05 -25.02
C ILE A 156 9.01 -9.38 -24.80
N ALA A 157 8.47 -10.50 -25.29
CA ALA A 157 9.09 -11.80 -25.18
C ALA A 157 10.44 -11.81 -25.92
N GLN A 158 11.46 -12.33 -25.25
CA GLN A 158 12.80 -12.49 -25.80
C GLN A 158 13.17 -13.98 -25.80
N PRO A 159 14.10 -14.42 -26.65
CA PRO A 159 14.65 -15.76 -26.58
C PRO A 159 15.21 -16.06 -25.18
N LEU A 160 15.19 -17.34 -24.80
CA LEU A 160 15.67 -17.72 -23.48
C LEU A 160 17.20 -17.68 -23.44
N HIS A 161 17.78 -16.79 -22.65
CA HIS A 161 19.24 -16.70 -22.47
C HIS A 161 19.77 -17.81 -21.53
N LEU A 162 19.64 -19.07 -21.93
CA LEU A 162 20.23 -20.22 -21.23
C LEU A 162 21.34 -20.79 -22.12
N PRO A 163 22.60 -20.84 -21.67
CA PRO A 163 23.67 -21.44 -22.46
C PRO A 163 23.44 -22.95 -22.62
N PRO A 164 23.87 -23.55 -23.74
CA PRO A 164 23.69 -24.98 -23.98
C PRO A 164 24.46 -25.81 -22.95
N ARG A 165 24.05 -27.08 -22.80
CA ARG A 165 24.75 -28.05 -21.96
C ARG A 165 26.20 -28.18 -22.44
N PRO A 166 27.18 -28.24 -21.53
CA PRO A 166 28.58 -28.30 -21.92
C PRO A 166 29.05 -29.71 -22.29
N ASP A 167 29.49 -29.91 -23.54
CA ASP A 167 29.84 -31.26 -24.04
C ASP A 167 31.27 -31.73 -23.68
N GLY A 168 32.21 -30.81 -23.45
CA GLY A 168 33.63 -31.16 -23.32
C GLY A 168 34.15 -31.53 -21.92
N LYS A 169 33.41 -31.23 -20.83
CA LYS A 169 33.88 -31.46 -19.44
C LYS A 169 32.80 -32.14 -18.59
N LYS A 170 32.99 -33.43 -18.27
CA LYS A 170 32.05 -34.25 -17.46
C LYS A 170 31.65 -33.59 -16.14
N PHE A 171 32.61 -32.97 -15.44
CA PHE A 171 32.35 -32.24 -14.19
C PHE A 171 31.40 -31.04 -14.37
N ARG A 172 31.60 -30.25 -15.43
CA ARG A 172 30.74 -29.09 -15.72
C ARG A 172 29.33 -29.52 -16.15
N ALA A 173 29.23 -30.59 -16.93
CA ALA A 173 27.95 -31.18 -17.32
C ALA A 173 27.17 -31.68 -16.11
N PHE A 174 27.84 -32.38 -15.18
CA PHE A 174 27.22 -32.85 -13.93
C PHE A 174 26.68 -31.69 -13.08
N ILE A 175 27.46 -30.62 -12.87
CA ILE A 175 26.99 -29.43 -12.11
C ILE A 175 25.84 -28.73 -12.85
N TYR A 176 25.88 -28.66 -14.18
CA TYR A 176 24.79 -28.10 -14.98
C TYR A 176 23.49 -28.89 -14.77
N ASP A 177 23.56 -30.23 -14.78
CA ASP A 177 22.41 -31.09 -14.58
C ASP A 177 21.83 -30.94 -13.16
N ILE A 178 22.68 -30.81 -12.14
CA ILE A 178 22.26 -30.53 -10.75
C ILE A 178 21.54 -29.18 -10.66
N THR A 179 22.17 -28.11 -11.15
CA THR A 179 21.63 -26.74 -11.00
C THR A 179 20.33 -26.53 -11.80
N GLN A 180 20.12 -27.26 -12.89
CA GLN A 180 18.90 -27.20 -13.68
C GLN A 180 17.75 -28.07 -13.15
N ASN A 181 18.05 -29.03 -12.27
CA ASN A 181 17.04 -29.92 -11.72
C ASN A 181 15.94 -29.14 -10.96
N ILE A 182 14.69 -29.56 -11.13
CA ILE A 182 13.53 -28.95 -10.45
C ILE A 182 13.62 -29.08 -8.93
N TYR A 183 14.17 -30.18 -8.43
CA TYR A 183 14.36 -30.40 -6.98
C TYR A 183 15.37 -29.41 -6.39
N PHE A 184 16.48 -29.14 -7.09
CA PHE A 184 17.46 -28.14 -6.66
C PHE A 184 16.84 -26.74 -6.60
N LYS A 185 16.08 -26.35 -7.63
CA LYS A 185 15.38 -25.05 -7.67
C LYS A 185 14.36 -24.91 -6.53
N ARG A 186 13.60 -25.97 -6.23
CA ARG A 186 12.65 -26.01 -5.10
C ARG A 186 13.36 -25.96 -3.75
N PHE A 187 14.44 -26.71 -3.58
CA PHE A 187 15.26 -26.70 -2.37
C PHE A 187 15.77 -25.28 -2.05
N ILE A 188 16.37 -24.60 -3.03
CA ILE A 188 16.87 -23.23 -2.85
C ILE A 188 15.72 -22.23 -2.59
N ALA A 189 14.52 -22.45 -3.14
CA ALA A 189 13.36 -21.64 -2.82
C ALA A 189 12.91 -21.83 -1.37
N VAL A 190 12.85 -23.07 -0.88
CA VAL A 190 12.50 -23.39 0.52
C VAL A 190 13.53 -22.81 1.49
N MET A 191 14.82 -22.91 1.19
CA MET A 191 15.88 -22.30 2.02
C MET A 191 15.74 -20.77 2.14
N VAL A 192 15.28 -20.08 1.08
CA VAL A 192 15.00 -18.64 1.15
C VAL A 192 13.82 -18.34 2.09
N LEU A 193 12.78 -19.18 2.07
CA LEU A 193 11.62 -19.02 2.97
C LEU A 193 12.02 -19.27 4.43
N ILE A 194 12.82 -20.30 4.70
CA ILE A 194 13.37 -20.57 6.03
C ILE A 194 14.20 -19.38 6.52
N ASN A 195 15.09 -18.85 5.67
CA ASN A 195 15.89 -17.68 6.04
C ASN A 195 15.02 -16.47 6.40
N SER A 196 13.91 -16.28 5.68
CA SER A 196 12.99 -15.18 5.91
C SER A 196 12.17 -15.36 7.19
N SER A 197 11.88 -16.62 7.57
CA SER A 197 11.20 -16.93 8.84
C SER A 197 12.04 -16.60 10.08
N LEU A 198 13.36 -16.48 9.94
CA LEU A 198 14.24 -16.01 11.02
C LEU A 198 13.97 -14.55 11.40
N LEU A 199 13.27 -13.77 10.56
CA LEU A 199 12.87 -12.40 10.88
C LEU A 199 11.52 -12.31 11.61
N CYS A 200 10.86 -13.44 11.89
CA CYS A 200 9.63 -13.43 12.70
C CYS A 200 9.89 -12.98 14.14
N VAL A 201 11.12 -13.16 14.63
CA VAL A 201 11.59 -12.66 15.92
C VAL A 201 12.54 -11.49 15.68
N SER A 202 12.40 -10.41 16.45
CA SER A 202 13.23 -9.22 16.27
C SER A 202 14.67 -9.48 16.69
N TRP A 203 15.64 -9.10 15.86
CA TRP A 203 17.05 -9.25 16.19
C TRP A 203 17.48 -8.08 17.07
N ARG A 204 17.74 -8.35 18.36
CA ARG A 204 18.20 -7.37 19.34
C ARG A 204 19.45 -7.88 20.04
N ILE A 205 20.42 -7.00 20.28
CA ILE A 205 21.67 -7.36 20.96
C ILE A 205 21.44 -7.96 22.35
N GLU A 206 20.45 -7.42 23.08
CA GLU A 206 20.18 -7.80 24.47
C GLU A 206 19.61 -9.21 24.62
N GLU A 207 19.13 -9.81 23.53
CA GLU A 207 18.39 -11.06 23.55
C GLU A 207 19.26 -12.24 23.06
N GLU A 208 19.46 -13.25 23.92
CA GLU A 208 20.33 -14.41 23.66
C GLU A 208 19.93 -15.20 22.41
N HIS A 209 18.64 -15.26 22.10
CA HIS A 209 18.16 -15.98 20.91
C HIS A 209 18.61 -15.33 19.59
N THR A 210 18.94 -14.04 19.58
CA THR A 210 19.41 -13.33 18.39
C THR A 210 20.71 -13.93 17.85
N GLU A 211 21.63 -14.36 18.72
CA GLU A 211 22.90 -14.97 18.29
C GLU A 211 22.69 -16.33 17.62
N ALA A 212 21.77 -17.15 18.14
CA ALA A 212 21.38 -18.41 17.53
C ALA A 212 20.75 -18.19 16.14
N LEU A 213 19.84 -17.21 16.03
CA LEU A 213 19.19 -16.85 14.77
C LEU A 213 20.20 -16.31 13.73
N ALA A 214 21.12 -15.45 14.13
CA ALA A 214 22.17 -14.92 13.26
C ALA A 214 23.15 -16.01 12.78
N THR A 215 23.45 -16.99 13.64
CA THR A 215 24.28 -18.15 13.28
C THR A 215 23.59 -19.01 12.22
N VAL A 216 22.29 -19.30 12.39
CA VAL A 216 21.51 -20.05 11.37
C VAL A 216 21.45 -19.26 10.05
N SER A 217 21.23 -17.94 10.10
CA SER A 217 21.24 -17.07 8.91
C SER A 217 22.60 -17.06 8.19
N THR A 218 23.70 -17.12 8.96
CA THR A 218 25.06 -17.26 8.43
C THR A 218 25.23 -18.56 7.66
N ILE A 219 24.79 -19.70 8.23
CA ILE A 219 24.83 -21.02 7.56
C ILE A 219 24.00 -20.99 6.27
N LEU A 220 22.79 -20.44 6.30
CA LEU A 220 21.93 -20.33 5.11
C LEU A 220 22.58 -19.44 4.03
N THR A 221 23.27 -18.38 4.42
CA THR A 221 24.01 -17.50 3.49
C THR A 221 25.18 -18.22 2.82
N LEU A 222 25.87 -19.11 3.54
CA LEU A 222 26.90 -19.98 2.95
C LEU A 222 26.30 -20.98 1.93
N ILE A 223 25.12 -21.54 2.20
CA ILE A 223 24.43 -22.39 1.22
C ILE A 223 24.12 -21.62 -0.07
N PHE A 224 23.69 -20.36 0.04
CA PHE A 224 23.46 -19.51 -1.15
C PHE A 224 24.76 -19.16 -1.87
N LEU A 225 25.87 -18.99 -1.16
CA LEU A 225 27.18 -18.79 -1.77
C LEU A 225 27.57 -20.01 -2.63
N VAL A 226 27.39 -21.23 -2.11
CA VAL A 226 27.64 -22.47 -2.84
C VAL A 226 26.75 -22.57 -4.08
N GLU A 227 25.48 -22.17 -3.99
CA GLU A 227 24.56 -22.12 -5.13
C GLU A 227 25.06 -21.19 -6.25
N VAL A 228 25.48 -19.97 -5.92
CA VAL A 228 26.00 -19.00 -6.88
C VAL A 228 27.31 -19.48 -7.51
N ILE A 229 28.19 -20.11 -6.72
CA ILE A 229 29.44 -20.72 -7.24
C ILE A 229 29.12 -21.84 -8.23
N MET A 230 28.23 -22.77 -7.87
CA MET A 230 27.82 -23.86 -8.77
C MET A 230 27.23 -23.34 -10.08
N LYS A 231 26.36 -22.31 -10.02
CA LYS A 231 25.80 -21.69 -11.23
C LYS A 231 26.84 -20.98 -12.09
N ASN A 232 27.83 -20.31 -11.48
CA ASN A 232 28.93 -19.67 -12.21
C ASN A 232 29.79 -20.72 -12.96
N ILE A 233 30.06 -21.86 -12.32
CA ILE A 233 30.79 -22.98 -12.95
C ILE A 233 29.95 -23.61 -14.07
N ALA A 234 28.65 -23.82 -13.85
CA ALA A 234 27.74 -24.43 -14.84
C ALA A 234 27.57 -23.58 -16.10
N PHE A 235 27.26 -22.28 -15.97
CA PHE A 235 26.90 -21.42 -17.10
C PHE A 235 28.07 -20.67 -17.71
N THR A 236 29.27 -20.75 -17.13
CA THR A 236 30.40 -19.85 -17.41
C THR A 236 30.10 -18.41 -16.95
N PRO A 237 31.07 -17.62 -16.45
CA PRO A 237 30.80 -16.26 -15.96
C PRO A 237 30.09 -15.35 -16.98
N ARG A 238 30.43 -15.46 -18.27
CA ARG A 238 29.74 -14.73 -19.35
C ARG A 238 28.27 -15.12 -19.48
N GLY A 239 27.95 -16.41 -19.43
CA GLY A 239 26.57 -16.91 -19.49
C GLY A 239 25.77 -16.57 -18.23
N TYR A 240 26.41 -16.70 -17.05
CA TYR A 240 25.79 -16.30 -15.78
C TYR A 240 25.38 -14.83 -15.79
N TRP A 241 26.24 -13.94 -16.30
CA TRP A 241 25.99 -12.51 -16.39
C TRP A 241 24.90 -12.13 -17.39
N GLN A 242 24.47 -12.98 -18.32
CA GLN A 242 23.38 -12.63 -19.24
C GLN A 242 22.02 -12.51 -18.51
N SER A 243 21.78 -13.34 -17.50
CA SER A 243 20.51 -13.35 -16.76
C SER A 243 20.47 -12.24 -15.70
N ARG A 244 19.54 -11.29 -15.84
CA ARG A 244 19.32 -10.21 -14.85
C ARG A 244 19.02 -10.75 -13.44
N ARG A 245 18.33 -11.90 -13.34
CA ARG A 245 18.03 -12.54 -12.04
C ARG A 245 19.28 -13.07 -11.36
N ASN A 246 20.16 -13.69 -12.13
CA ASN A 246 21.42 -14.22 -11.62
C ASN A 246 22.35 -13.08 -11.13
N ARG A 247 22.31 -11.91 -11.79
CA ARG A 247 23.02 -10.70 -11.31
C ARG A 247 22.50 -10.24 -9.94
N TYR A 248 21.18 -10.24 -9.75
CA TYR A 248 20.57 -9.91 -8.47
C TYR A 248 20.91 -10.93 -7.38
N ASP A 249 20.80 -12.23 -7.68
CA ASP A 249 21.19 -13.29 -6.74
C ASP A 249 22.66 -13.16 -6.30
N LEU A 250 23.56 -12.87 -7.25
CA LEU A 250 24.97 -12.62 -7.00
C LEU A 250 25.19 -11.39 -6.09
N LEU A 251 24.53 -10.27 -6.40
CA LEU A 251 24.61 -9.05 -5.58
C LEU A 251 24.21 -9.35 -4.13
N VAL A 252 23.08 -10.01 -3.91
CA VAL A 252 22.62 -10.33 -2.55
C VAL A 252 23.55 -11.34 -1.86
N THR A 253 24.16 -12.29 -2.57
CA THR A 253 25.20 -13.17 -1.98
C THR A 253 26.46 -12.41 -1.60
N VAL A 254 26.92 -11.45 -2.40
CA VAL A 254 28.12 -10.66 -2.10
C VAL A 254 27.88 -9.79 -0.86
N VAL A 255 26.75 -9.08 -0.78
CA VAL A 255 26.37 -8.31 0.41
C VAL A 255 26.24 -9.22 1.63
N GLY A 256 25.70 -10.44 1.46
CA GLY A 256 25.63 -11.44 2.52
C GLY A 256 27.00 -11.90 3.04
N VAL A 257 27.98 -12.13 2.16
CA VAL A 257 29.35 -12.48 2.59
C VAL A 257 30.02 -11.31 3.31
N ILE A 258 29.84 -10.08 2.83
CA ILE A 258 30.32 -8.87 3.52
C ILE A 258 29.71 -8.78 4.92
N TRP A 259 28.41 -9.06 5.05
CA TRP A 259 27.73 -9.12 6.34
C TRP A 259 28.35 -10.17 7.28
N ILE A 260 28.64 -11.39 6.81
CA ILE A 260 29.27 -12.43 7.63
C ILE A 260 30.62 -11.93 8.19
N VAL A 261 31.45 -11.29 7.35
CA VAL A 261 32.75 -10.75 7.77
C VAL A 261 32.57 -9.68 8.86
N ILE A 262 31.61 -8.77 8.68
CA ILE A 262 31.28 -7.74 9.67
C ILE A 262 30.73 -8.35 10.96
N HIS A 263 29.88 -9.36 10.86
CA HIS A 263 29.27 -10.04 12.01
C HIS A 263 30.31 -10.76 12.86
N CYS A 264 31.23 -11.50 12.22
CA CYS A 264 32.32 -12.19 12.91
C CYS A 264 33.32 -11.23 13.56
N THR A 265 33.50 -10.00 13.03
CA THR A 265 34.50 -9.05 13.54
C THR A 265 33.95 -8.12 14.62
N MET A 266 32.76 -7.54 14.40
CA MET A 266 32.28 -6.40 15.19
C MET A 266 31.12 -6.74 16.13
N LYS A 267 30.28 -7.75 15.84
CA LYS A 267 29.05 -8.11 16.61
C LYS A 267 28.20 -6.91 17.13
N ASN A 268 28.15 -5.81 16.38
CA ASN A 268 27.44 -4.57 16.76
C ASN A 268 26.03 -4.47 16.15
N ASP A 269 25.24 -3.48 16.57
CA ASP A 269 23.86 -3.25 16.09
C ASP A 269 23.80 -3.08 14.57
N LEU A 270 24.81 -2.38 14.02
CA LEU A 270 24.96 -2.21 12.57
C LEU A 270 25.06 -3.56 11.84
N SER A 271 25.74 -4.54 12.44
CA SER A 271 25.85 -5.89 11.86
C SER A 271 24.47 -6.55 11.79
N TYR A 272 23.66 -6.46 12.84
CA TYR A 272 22.31 -7.03 12.86
C TYR A 272 21.38 -6.30 11.88
N VAL A 273 21.46 -4.97 11.76
CA VAL A 273 20.70 -4.19 10.76
C VAL A 273 21.09 -4.58 9.33
N ILE A 274 22.38 -4.71 9.03
CA ILE A 274 22.85 -5.17 7.71
C ILE A 274 22.36 -6.60 7.45
N GLY A 275 22.42 -7.49 8.44
CA GLY A 275 21.92 -8.86 8.34
C GLY A 275 20.43 -8.91 8.03
N PHE A 276 19.63 -8.12 8.75
CA PHE A 276 18.21 -7.93 8.50
C PHE A 276 17.94 -7.50 7.06
N MET A 277 18.69 -6.50 6.55
CA MET A 277 18.58 -6.04 5.16
C MET A 277 18.94 -7.13 4.15
N VAL A 278 19.99 -7.92 4.40
CA VAL A 278 20.40 -9.05 3.54
C VAL A 278 19.30 -10.10 3.45
N VAL A 279 18.69 -10.46 4.59
CA VAL A 279 17.61 -11.46 4.62
C VAL A 279 16.38 -10.93 3.86
N ILE A 280 16.02 -9.65 4.00
CA ILE A 280 14.95 -9.02 3.22
C ILE A 280 15.24 -9.04 1.71
N LEU A 281 16.44 -8.62 1.30
CA LEU A 281 16.84 -8.66 -0.11
C LEU A 281 16.80 -10.10 -0.64
N ARG A 282 17.18 -11.08 0.18
CA ARG A 282 17.09 -12.50 -0.17
C ARG A 282 15.64 -12.94 -0.34
N PHE A 283 14.73 -12.53 0.55
CA PHE A 283 13.30 -12.80 0.41
C PHE A 283 12.78 -12.33 -0.95
N PHE A 284 13.14 -11.11 -1.37
CA PHE A 284 12.72 -10.58 -2.67
C PHE A 284 13.19 -11.40 -3.89
N THR A 285 14.24 -12.22 -3.77
CA THR A 285 14.66 -13.14 -4.85
C THR A 285 13.57 -14.16 -5.21
N ILE A 286 12.66 -14.50 -4.29
CA ILE A 286 11.59 -15.49 -4.51
C ILE A 286 10.64 -15.09 -5.64
N THR A 287 10.41 -13.78 -5.78
CA THR A 287 9.59 -13.16 -6.82
C THR A 287 9.98 -13.62 -8.21
N GLY A 288 11.28 -13.80 -8.46
CA GLY A 288 11.79 -14.22 -9.77
C GLY A 288 11.76 -15.73 -10.01
N LYS A 289 11.45 -16.54 -8.99
CA LYS A 289 11.48 -18.01 -9.03
C LYS A 289 10.12 -18.62 -9.39
N HIS A 290 9.02 -18.04 -8.92
CA HIS A 290 7.66 -18.46 -9.27
C HIS A 290 7.13 -17.67 -10.48
N THR A 291 6.49 -18.35 -11.43
CA THR A 291 6.01 -17.72 -12.69
C THR A 291 4.93 -16.69 -12.43
N THR A 292 3.91 -17.02 -11.63
CA THR A 292 2.81 -16.08 -11.33
C THR A 292 3.28 -14.89 -10.48
N LEU A 293 4.14 -15.10 -9.47
CA LEU A 293 4.68 -14.01 -8.65
C LEU A 293 5.52 -13.06 -9.50
N LYS A 294 6.31 -13.60 -10.43
CA LYS A 294 7.06 -12.79 -11.39
C LYS A 294 6.13 -11.95 -12.26
N MET A 295 5.04 -12.53 -12.78
CA MET A 295 4.06 -11.81 -13.58
C MET A 295 3.38 -10.69 -12.78
N LEU A 296 2.96 -10.97 -11.55
CA LEU A 296 2.33 -10.00 -10.65
C LEU A 296 3.30 -8.87 -10.29
N MET A 297 4.55 -9.19 -9.95
CA MET A 297 5.53 -8.15 -9.62
C MET A 297 5.97 -7.33 -10.83
N LEU A 298 6.03 -7.95 -12.01
CA LEU A 298 6.22 -7.22 -13.27
C LEU A 298 5.04 -6.29 -13.56
N THR A 299 3.81 -6.77 -13.30
CA THR A 299 2.58 -5.97 -13.40
C THR A 299 2.70 -4.71 -12.57
N VAL A 300 3.00 -4.86 -11.27
CA VAL A 300 3.12 -3.73 -10.34
C VAL A 300 4.24 -2.78 -10.77
N GLY A 301 5.44 -3.30 -11.05
CA GLY A 301 6.58 -2.48 -11.44
C GLY A 301 6.32 -1.67 -12.72
N VAL A 302 5.79 -2.32 -13.77
CA VAL A 302 5.45 -1.62 -15.02
C VAL A 302 4.29 -0.65 -14.82
N SER A 303 3.32 -0.98 -13.97
CA SER A 303 2.23 -0.06 -13.62
C SER A 303 2.76 1.22 -13.00
N VAL A 304 3.63 1.11 -12.00
CA VAL A 304 4.23 2.26 -11.32
C VAL A 304 5.01 3.13 -12.30
N CYS A 305 5.84 2.52 -13.16
CA CYS A 305 6.57 3.25 -14.19
C CYS A 305 5.65 3.97 -15.19
N LYS A 306 4.56 3.33 -15.64
CA LYS A 306 3.59 3.95 -16.54
C LYS A 306 2.79 5.07 -15.85
N SER A 307 2.47 4.90 -14.57
CA SER A 307 1.77 5.90 -13.76
C SER A 307 2.69 7.02 -13.27
N PHE A 308 3.97 7.05 -13.66
CA PHE A 308 4.96 8.03 -13.16
C PHE A 308 4.44 9.47 -13.24
N PHE A 309 3.91 9.89 -14.39
CA PHE A 309 3.39 11.25 -14.55
C PHE A 309 2.18 11.56 -13.66
N ILE A 310 1.32 10.57 -13.40
CA ILE A 310 0.15 10.74 -12.52
C ILE A 310 0.59 10.82 -11.06
N ILE A 311 1.49 9.92 -10.63
CA ILE A 311 2.07 9.95 -9.28
C ILE A 311 2.84 11.26 -9.05
N PHE A 312 3.59 11.72 -10.06
CA PHE A 312 4.29 13.00 -10.01
C PHE A 312 3.31 14.17 -9.92
N GLY A 313 2.24 14.18 -10.73
CA GLY A 313 1.17 15.18 -10.64
C GLY A 313 0.46 15.18 -9.29
N MET A 314 0.20 14.00 -8.73
CA MET A 314 -0.34 13.82 -7.38
C MET A 314 0.60 14.43 -6.33
N PHE A 315 1.89 14.14 -6.42
CA PHE A 315 2.91 14.69 -5.52
C PHE A 315 2.99 16.21 -5.63
N LEU A 316 2.97 16.78 -6.85
CA LEU A 316 2.95 18.23 -7.06
C LEU A 316 1.70 18.87 -6.44
N LEU A 317 0.52 18.27 -6.63
CA LEU A 317 -0.71 18.77 -6.01
C LEU A 317 -0.61 18.74 -4.48
N VAL A 318 -0.15 17.61 -3.91
CA VAL A 318 0.08 17.47 -2.46
C VAL A 318 1.09 18.52 -1.97
N PHE A 319 2.13 18.81 -2.73
CA PHE A 319 3.12 19.82 -2.39
C PHE A 319 2.54 21.24 -2.37
N PHE A 320 1.72 21.61 -3.39
CA PHE A 320 1.03 22.90 -3.40
C PHE A 320 0.06 23.04 -2.22
N TYR A 321 -0.71 22.00 -1.93
CA TYR A 321 -1.58 22.00 -0.75
C TYR A 321 -0.74 22.09 0.54
N ALA A 322 0.38 21.38 0.66
CA ALA A 322 1.24 21.46 1.85
C ALA A 322 1.76 22.88 2.10
N LEU A 323 2.17 23.60 1.05
CA LEU A 323 2.58 25.00 1.16
C LEU A 323 1.40 25.89 1.61
N ALA A 324 0.24 25.74 0.98
CA ALA A 324 -0.96 26.49 1.38
C ALA A 324 -1.39 26.17 2.82
N GLY A 325 -1.36 24.90 3.22
CA GLY A 325 -1.68 24.45 4.58
C GLY A 325 -0.68 24.97 5.61
N THR A 326 0.59 25.12 5.26
CA THR A 326 1.60 25.72 6.14
C THR A 326 1.30 27.20 6.39
N ILE A 327 0.83 27.92 5.37
CA ILE A 327 0.47 29.33 5.49
C ILE A 327 -0.83 29.51 6.29
N ILE A 328 -1.84 28.67 6.04
CA ILE A 328 -3.18 28.84 6.63
C ILE A 328 -3.28 28.21 8.03
N PHE A 329 -2.64 27.05 8.25
CA PHE A 329 -2.81 26.24 9.46
C PHE A 329 -1.50 25.98 10.22
N GLY A 330 -0.42 26.70 9.91
CA GLY A 330 0.91 26.45 10.47
C GLY A 330 1.00 26.59 11.98
N THR A 331 0.22 27.48 12.58
CA THR A 331 0.24 27.81 14.01
C THR A 331 -1.00 27.34 14.76
N VAL A 332 -1.87 26.54 14.12
CA VAL A 332 -3.11 26.06 14.74
C VAL A 332 -2.82 25.25 16.00
N LYS A 333 -3.55 25.57 17.07
CA LYS A 333 -3.47 24.87 18.35
C LYS A 333 -3.64 23.37 18.20
N TYR A 334 -2.83 22.62 18.95
CA TYR A 334 -2.91 21.15 18.95
C TYR A 334 -4.28 20.66 19.44
N GLY A 335 -4.79 19.64 18.75
CA GLY A 335 -6.12 19.09 18.92
C GLY A 335 -6.10 17.57 19.00
N GLU A 336 -7.10 16.92 18.40
CA GLU A 336 -7.19 15.46 18.39
C GLU A 336 -6.40 14.83 17.22
N GLY A 337 -6.46 15.46 16.05
CA GLY A 337 -5.77 15.07 14.82
C GLY A 337 -4.45 15.83 14.62
N ILE A 338 -4.36 17.09 15.04
CA ILE A 338 -3.12 17.87 15.04
C ILE A 338 -2.35 17.64 16.33
N GLY A 339 -1.06 17.31 16.22
CA GLY A 339 -0.17 17.22 17.36
C GLY A 339 1.29 17.35 16.96
N ARG A 340 2.21 17.12 17.91
CA ARG A 340 3.65 17.37 17.75
C ARG A 340 4.32 16.73 16.53
N ARG A 341 3.85 15.56 16.08
CA ARG A 341 4.40 14.84 14.91
C ARG A 341 3.59 15.05 13.64
N ALA A 342 2.41 15.65 13.77
CA ALA A 342 1.33 15.65 12.81
C ALA A 342 0.75 17.07 12.76
N ASN A 343 1.43 17.97 12.07
CA ASN A 343 1.11 19.41 12.03
C ASN A 343 1.45 20.02 10.65
N PHE A 344 1.08 21.28 10.48
CA PHE A 344 1.38 22.08 9.28
C PHE A 344 2.48 23.13 9.55
N GLU A 345 3.32 22.97 10.59
CA GLU A 345 4.35 23.96 10.94
C GLU A 345 5.41 24.13 9.83
N SER A 346 5.68 23.08 9.05
CA SER A 346 6.62 23.10 7.93
C SER A 346 6.02 22.44 6.69
N PRO A 347 6.48 22.77 5.47
CA PRO A 347 6.01 22.10 4.27
C PRO A 347 6.25 20.59 4.28
N VAL A 348 7.33 20.11 4.92
CA VAL A 348 7.67 18.68 5.00
C VAL A 348 6.68 17.94 5.92
N THR A 349 6.39 18.50 7.10
CA THR A 349 5.36 17.94 7.98
C THR A 349 3.97 18.05 7.37
N GLY A 350 3.70 19.13 6.62
CA GLY A 350 2.48 19.31 5.83
C GLY A 350 2.30 18.24 4.74
N VAL A 351 3.35 17.91 3.98
CA VAL A 351 3.33 16.82 3.00
C VAL A 351 3.05 15.47 3.68
N ALA A 352 3.72 15.18 4.81
CA ALA A 352 3.47 13.95 5.57
C ALA A 352 2.03 13.88 6.10
N MET A 353 1.48 15.00 6.57
CA MET A 353 0.09 15.12 7.02
C MET A 353 -0.90 14.89 5.90
N LEU A 354 -0.68 15.48 4.72
CA LEU A 354 -1.53 15.26 3.57
C LEU A 354 -1.43 13.84 3.05
N PHE A 355 -0.25 13.22 3.05
CA PHE A 355 -0.11 11.80 2.71
C PHE A 355 -0.91 10.91 3.66
N ARG A 356 -0.89 11.21 4.97
CA ARG A 356 -1.74 10.55 5.97
C ARG A 356 -3.24 10.74 5.70
N ILE A 357 -3.65 11.90 5.20
CA ILE A 357 -5.03 12.16 4.78
C ILE A 357 -5.42 11.35 3.54
N VAL A 358 -4.50 11.22 2.57
CA VAL A 358 -4.72 10.44 1.33
C VAL A 358 -4.88 8.94 1.62
N THR A 359 -4.16 8.39 2.60
CA THR A 359 -4.39 7.01 3.07
C THR A 359 -5.70 6.87 3.88
N GLY A 360 -6.40 7.99 4.11
CA GLY A 360 -7.70 8.06 4.76
C GLY A 360 -7.63 8.06 6.28
N GLU A 361 -6.51 8.36 6.93
CA GLU A 361 -6.47 8.36 8.39
C GLU A 361 -7.11 9.65 8.96
N ASP A 362 -8.26 9.50 9.64
CA ASP A 362 -8.92 10.50 10.50
C ASP A 362 -8.90 11.95 9.97
N TRP A 363 -9.00 12.14 8.65
CA TRP A 363 -8.84 13.43 7.98
C TRP A 363 -9.86 14.47 8.45
N ASN A 364 -11.08 14.02 8.74
CA ASN A 364 -12.15 14.88 9.23
C ASN A 364 -11.83 15.45 10.61
N LYS A 365 -11.13 14.70 11.47
CA LYS A 365 -10.69 15.21 12.78
C LYS A 365 -9.67 16.33 12.63
N ILE A 366 -8.72 16.17 11.71
CA ILE A 366 -7.72 17.19 11.39
C ILE A 366 -8.41 18.45 10.86
N MET A 367 -9.38 18.29 9.97
CA MET A 367 -10.18 19.39 9.44
C MET A 367 -10.92 20.15 10.56
N HIS A 368 -11.57 19.44 11.49
CA HIS A 368 -12.26 20.05 12.64
C HIS A 368 -11.32 20.74 13.63
N ASP A 369 -10.08 20.27 13.77
CA ASP A 369 -9.07 20.98 14.55
C ASP A 369 -8.64 22.28 13.87
N CYS A 370 -8.48 22.28 12.55
CA CYS A 370 -8.22 23.48 11.75
C CYS A 370 -9.40 24.49 11.69
N MET A 371 -10.58 24.10 12.15
CA MET A 371 -11.75 24.98 12.26
C MET A 371 -11.84 25.73 13.58
N ILE A 372 -10.90 25.51 14.51
CA ILE A 372 -10.97 26.08 15.86
C ILE A 372 -11.09 27.61 15.83
N GLN A 373 -12.05 28.15 16.59
CA GLN A 373 -12.34 29.59 16.73
C GLN A 373 -12.40 29.98 18.21
N PRO A 374 -12.32 31.28 18.55
CA PRO A 374 -12.55 31.76 19.90
C PRO A 374 -13.91 31.28 20.45
N PRO A 375 -14.00 30.91 21.75
CA PRO A 375 -13.05 31.11 22.84
C PRO A 375 -12.00 29.99 23.01
N TYR A 376 -11.91 29.03 22.09
CA TYR A 376 -11.03 27.86 22.26
C TYR A 376 -9.57 28.09 21.83
N CYS A 377 -9.31 29.23 21.19
CA CYS A 377 -8.02 29.73 20.75
C CYS A 377 -7.89 31.23 21.07
N THR A 378 -6.66 31.72 21.05
CA THR A 378 -6.24 33.11 21.28
C THR A 378 -5.96 33.83 19.96
N PRO A 379 -6.84 34.78 19.56
CA PRO A 379 -6.61 35.55 18.34
C PRO A 379 -5.46 36.55 18.54
N ALA A 380 -4.70 36.79 17.48
CA ALA A 380 -3.64 37.81 17.43
C ALA A 380 -3.77 38.66 16.16
N ALA A 381 -3.03 39.77 16.10
CA ALA A 381 -3.06 40.68 14.95
C ALA A 381 -2.43 40.06 13.69
N ASN A 382 -1.33 39.32 13.86
CA ASN A 382 -0.64 38.62 12.78
C ASN A 382 -1.02 37.13 12.74
N TYR A 383 -1.07 36.55 11.54
CA TYR A 383 -1.48 35.16 11.34
C TYR A 383 -0.51 34.13 11.97
N TRP A 384 0.76 34.48 12.17
CA TRP A 384 1.77 33.62 12.81
C TRP A 384 1.81 33.72 14.34
N GLU A 385 1.14 34.72 14.92
CA GLU A 385 1.03 34.89 16.39
C GLU A 385 -0.28 34.32 16.95
N THR A 386 -1.25 34.02 16.08
CA THR A 386 -2.53 33.42 16.46
C THR A 386 -2.43 31.90 16.44
N ASP A 387 -3.07 31.25 17.42
CA ASP A 387 -3.25 29.80 17.46
C ASP A 387 -4.65 29.36 16.96
N CYS A 388 -5.44 30.30 16.45
CA CYS A 388 -6.75 30.05 15.85
C CYS A 388 -6.64 29.49 14.43
N GLY A 389 -7.62 28.65 14.08
CA GLY A 389 -7.81 28.16 12.72
C GLY A 389 -8.72 29.08 11.89
N ASN A 390 -9.14 28.57 10.74
CA ASN A 390 -10.08 29.26 9.87
C ASN A 390 -11.15 28.27 9.39
N PHE A 391 -12.39 28.52 9.80
CA PHE A 391 -13.54 27.64 9.54
C PHE A 391 -13.77 27.40 8.03
N HIS A 392 -13.93 28.49 7.26
CA HIS A 392 -14.24 28.39 5.83
C HIS A 392 -13.06 27.87 5.02
N ALA A 393 -11.85 28.33 5.33
CA ALA A 393 -10.65 27.85 4.64
C ALA A 393 -10.40 26.37 4.89
N SER A 394 -10.59 25.88 6.14
CA SER A 394 -10.47 24.46 6.47
C SER A 394 -11.44 23.60 5.66
N LEU A 395 -12.73 23.98 5.62
CA LEU A 395 -13.74 23.27 4.81
C LEU A 395 -13.32 23.17 3.35
N ILE A 396 -13.03 24.31 2.72
CA ILE A 396 -12.68 24.33 1.30
C ILE A 396 -11.41 23.53 1.06
N TYR A 397 -10.36 23.75 1.84
CA TYR A 397 -9.07 23.08 1.70
C TYR A 397 -9.18 21.56 1.81
N PHE A 398 -9.74 21.03 2.91
CA PHE A 398 -9.77 19.58 3.13
C PHE A 398 -10.79 18.88 2.24
N CYS A 399 -11.98 19.46 2.02
CA CYS A 399 -12.99 18.83 1.16
C CYS A 399 -12.52 18.77 -0.30
N THR A 400 -11.98 19.87 -0.85
CA THR A 400 -11.48 19.87 -2.23
C THR A 400 -10.28 18.94 -2.39
N PHE A 401 -9.32 18.97 -1.47
CA PHE A 401 -8.18 18.06 -1.47
C PHE A 401 -8.62 16.60 -1.48
N TYR A 402 -9.54 16.24 -0.57
CA TYR A 402 -10.01 14.87 -0.42
C TYR A 402 -10.77 14.38 -1.66
N VAL A 403 -11.64 15.20 -2.25
CA VAL A 403 -12.35 14.84 -3.48
C VAL A 403 -11.38 14.66 -4.64
N ILE A 404 -10.47 15.60 -4.85
CA ILE A 404 -9.52 15.56 -5.98
C ILE A 404 -8.60 14.35 -5.86
N ILE A 405 -7.97 14.13 -4.71
CA ILE A 405 -7.01 13.03 -4.59
C ILE A 405 -7.72 11.68 -4.46
N THR A 406 -8.59 11.53 -3.46
CA THR A 406 -9.15 10.22 -3.10
C THR A 406 -10.14 9.72 -4.13
N TYR A 407 -11.02 10.59 -4.64
CA TYR A 407 -12.04 10.16 -5.59
C TYR A 407 -11.56 10.25 -7.04
N ILE A 408 -10.75 11.24 -7.44
CA ILE A 408 -10.32 11.34 -8.84
C ILE A 408 -8.98 10.64 -9.08
N VAL A 409 -7.90 11.11 -8.45
CA VAL A 409 -6.53 10.69 -8.78
C VAL A 409 -6.25 9.23 -8.40
N LEU A 410 -6.65 8.78 -7.21
CA LEU A 410 -6.46 7.38 -6.81
C LEU A 410 -7.22 6.41 -7.74
N ASN A 411 -8.40 6.80 -8.22
CA ASN A 411 -9.19 5.95 -9.12
C ASN A 411 -8.56 5.84 -10.52
N LEU A 412 -7.81 6.85 -10.98
CA LEU A 412 -6.98 6.73 -12.19
C LEU A 412 -5.84 5.72 -12.00
N LEU A 413 -5.23 5.67 -10.81
CA LEU A 413 -4.19 4.67 -10.51
C LEU A 413 -4.77 3.25 -10.52
N VAL A 414 -5.97 3.06 -9.96
CA VAL A 414 -6.68 1.77 -10.01
C VAL A 414 -6.93 1.35 -11.46
N ALA A 415 -7.36 2.26 -12.33
CA ALA A 415 -7.56 1.98 -13.76
C ALA A 415 -6.27 1.49 -14.45
N ILE A 416 -5.13 2.13 -14.16
CA ILE A 416 -3.82 1.74 -14.72
C ILE A 416 -3.37 0.37 -14.21
N ILE A 417 -3.55 0.09 -12.92
CA ILE A 417 -3.19 -1.20 -12.35
C ILE A 417 -4.04 -2.32 -12.97
N MET A 418 -5.35 -2.12 -13.08
CA MET A 418 -6.26 -3.09 -13.70
C MET A 418 -5.86 -3.43 -15.14
N GLU A 419 -5.46 -2.42 -15.91
CA GLU A 419 -5.03 -2.64 -17.29
C GLU A 419 -3.69 -3.40 -17.38
N ASN A 420 -2.71 -3.03 -16.57
CA ASN A 420 -1.45 -3.76 -16.59
C ASN A 420 -1.63 -5.17 -16.05
N PHE A 421 -2.56 -5.37 -15.11
CA PHE A 421 -2.92 -6.69 -14.63
C PHE A 421 -3.46 -7.55 -15.76
N SER A 422 -4.42 -7.06 -16.56
CA SER A 422 -4.88 -7.81 -17.75
C SER A 422 -3.75 -8.04 -18.76
N LEU A 423 -2.79 -7.11 -18.88
CA LEU A 423 -1.69 -7.23 -19.83
C LEU A 423 -0.59 -8.22 -19.42
N PHE A 424 -0.30 -8.42 -18.14
CA PHE A 424 0.80 -9.30 -17.71
C PHE A 424 0.33 -10.59 -17.05
N TYR A 425 -0.84 -10.58 -16.42
CA TYR A 425 -1.45 -11.75 -15.84
C TYR A 425 -2.34 -12.45 -16.88
N SER A 426 -2.19 -13.77 -16.99
CA SER A 426 -2.97 -14.60 -17.89
C SER A 426 -3.30 -15.91 -17.21
N ASN A 427 -4.59 -16.16 -17.00
CA ASN A 427 -5.06 -17.49 -16.64
C ASN A 427 -4.88 -18.41 -17.85
N GLU A 428 -4.42 -19.64 -17.61
CA GLU A 428 -4.19 -20.62 -18.67
C GLU A 428 -5.48 -20.98 -19.40
N GLU A 429 -6.63 -20.93 -18.73
CA GLU A 429 -7.96 -21.20 -19.30
C GLU A 429 -8.50 -20.08 -20.21
N ASP A 430 -8.04 -18.83 -20.02
CA ASP A 430 -8.52 -17.65 -20.75
C ASP A 430 -7.55 -17.16 -21.85
N ALA A 431 -6.37 -17.80 -21.97
CA ALA A 431 -5.30 -17.33 -22.83
C ALA A 431 -5.36 -17.97 -24.22
N LEU A 432 -5.39 -17.13 -25.26
CA LEU A 432 -5.18 -17.54 -26.67
C LEU A 432 -3.83 -18.27 -26.88
N LEU A 433 -2.82 -17.95 -26.07
CA LEU A 433 -1.52 -18.60 -26.02
C LEU A 433 -1.03 -18.58 -24.57
N SER A 434 -0.82 -19.75 -23.98
CA SER A 434 -0.40 -19.85 -22.59
C SER A 434 1.06 -19.43 -22.40
N TYR A 435 1.41 -19.07 -21.16
CA TYR A 435 2.81 -18.89 -20.78
C TYR A 435 3.62 -20.18 -20.97
N ALA A 436 3.00 -21.34 -20.76
CA ALA A 436 3.62 -22.64 -21.00
C ALA A 436 4.00 -22.83 -22.48
N ASP A 437 3.14 -22.41 -23.41
CA ASP A 437 3.38 -22.52 -24.85
C ASP A 437 4.53 -21.63 -25.29
N ILE A 438 4.56 -20.37 -24.82
CA ILE A 438 5.66 -19.44 -25.08
C ILE A 438 6.98 -20.03 -24.55
N ARG A 439 6.93 -20.64 -23.36
CA ARG A 439 8.11 -21.26 -22.74
C ARG A 439 8.60 -22.47 -23.53
N ASN A 440 7.68 -23.30 -24.01
CA ASN A 440 7.99 -24.46 -24.84
C ASN A 440 8.60 -24.03 -26.18
N PHE A 441 8.02 -23.00 -26.80
CA PHE A 441 8.57 -22.39 -28.02
C PHE A 441 9.98 -21.84 -27.79
N GLN A 442 10.23 -21.10 -26.70
CA GLN A 442 11.56 -20.59 -26.34
C GLN A 442 12.59 -21.71 -26.13
N ASN A 443 12.20 -22.81 -25.47
CA ASN A 443 13.09 -23.95 -25.27
C ASN A 443 13.44 -24.61 -26.61
N THR A 444 12.45 -24.80 -27.48
CA THR A 444 12.64 -25.37 -28.82
C THR A 444 13.53 -24.46 -29.68
N TRP A 445 13.27 -23.14 -29.64
CA TRP A 445 14.09 -22.14 -30.33
C TRP A 445 15.57 -22.23 -29.95
N ASN A 446 15.88 -22.40 -28.66
CA ASN A 446 17.26 -22.52 -28.19
C ASN A 446 17.97 -23.81 -28.65
N VAL A 447 17.23 -24.89 -28.87
CA VAL A 447 17.79 -26.14 -29.41
C VAL A 447 18.18 -25.96 -30.88
N VAL A 448 17.43 -25.14 -31.62
CA VAL A 448 17.66 -24.87 -33.06
C VAL A 448 18.74 -23.79 -33.26
N ASP A 449 18.74 -22.74 -32.44
CA ASP A 449 19.70 -21.62 -32.48
C ASP A 449 20.91 -21.85 -31.57
N ASN A 450 21.77 -22.81 -31.96
CA ASN A 450 23.00 -23.17 -31.22
C ASN A 450 23.93 -21.99 -30.92
N HIS A 451 23.87 -20.91 -31.71
CA HIS A 451 24.76 -19.76 -31.59
C HIS A 451 24.09 -18.54 -30.93
N GLN A 452 22.83 -18.64 -30.51
CA GLN A 452 22.05 -17.53 -29.92
C GLN A 452 22.08 -16.25 -30.78
N LYS A 453 22.02 -16.41 -32.11
CA LYS A 453 22.07 -15.28 -33.06
C LYS A 453 20.75 -14.49 -33.08
N GLY A 454 19.64 -15.10 -32.64
CA GLY A 454 18.32 -14.48 -32.65
C GLY A 454 17.62 -14.52 -34.02
N PHE A 455 18.25 -15.13 -35.02
CA PHE A 455 17.66 -15.40 -36.34
C PHE A 455 18.10 -16.79 -36.82
N ILE A 456 17.22 -17.48 -37.55
CA ILE A 456 17.48 -18.82 -38.09
C ILE A 456 17.28 -18.85 -39.61
N PRO A 457 18.05 -19.66 -40.36
CA PRO A 457 17.80 -19.87 -41.79
C PRO A 457 16.45 -20.54 -42.03
N VAL A 458 15.77 -20.16 -43.11
CA VAL A 458 14.43 -20.68 -43.48
C VAL A 458 14.39 -22.20 -43.53
N LYS A 459 15.46 -22.86 -44.01
CA LYS A 459 15.55 -24.34 -44.04
C LYS A 459 15.42 -24.96 -42.64
N ARG A 460 16.06 -24.39 -41.62
CA ARG A 460 15.96 -24.92 -40.24
C ARG A 460 14.60 -24.67 -39.61
N PHE A 461 13.94 -23.55 -39.95
CA PHE A 461 12.58 -23.29 -39.47
C PHE A 461 11.60 -24.37 -39.92
N VAL A 462 11.65 -24.76 -41.20
CA VAL A 462 10.75 -25.78 -41.76
C VAL A 462 11.03 -27.17 -41.18
N TYR A 463 12.29 -27.56 -41.03
CA TYR A 463 12.62 -28.92 -40.58
C TYR A 463 12.59 -29.11 -39.06
N GLU A 464 13.03 -28.13 -38.27
CA GLU A 464 13.26 -28.32 -36.82
C GLU A 464 12.25 -27.59 -35.93
N VAL A 465 11.57 -26.54 -36.42
CA VAL A 465 10.56 -25.83 -35.63
C VAL A 465 9.16 -26.31 -36.00
N TYR A 466 8.84 -26.36 -37.29
CA TYR A 466 7.51 -26.77 -37.76
C TYR A 466 7.20 -28.25 -37.42
N PHE A 467 8.11 -29.19 -37.72
CA PHE A 467 7.88 -30.61 -37.44
C PHE A 467 7.87 -30.96 -35.95
N THR A 468 8.62 -30.23 -35.12
CA THR A 468 8.75 -30.52 -33.69
C THR A 468 7.61 -29.93 -32.87
N ILE A 469 7.00 -28.81 -33.31
CA ILE A 469 5.95 -28.10 -32.57
C ILE A 469 4.54 -28.42 -33.10
N ILE A 470 4.35 -28.60 -34.41
CA ILE A 470 3.00 -28.74 -35.02
C ILE A 470 2.60 -30.20 -35.25
N LYS A 471 3.55 -31.13 -35.26
CA LYS A 471 3.29 -32.57 -35.51
C LYS A 471 3.25 -33.45 -34.24
N ARG A 472 3.30 -32.82 -33.07
CA ARG A 472 2.99 -33.38 -31.75
C ARG A 472 1.72 -32.72 -31.25
#